data_AF-A0A2N1R2Q5-F1
#
_entry.id   AF-A0A2N1R2Q5-F1
#
_cell.length_a   1.000
_cell.length_b   1.000
_cell.length_c   1.000
_cell.angle_alpha   90.00
_cell.angle_beta   90.00
_cell.angle_gamma   90.00
#
_symmetry.space_group_name_H-M   'P 1'
#
loop_
_entity.id
_entity.type
_entity.pdbx_description
1 polymer ?
#
loop_
_entity_poly.entity_id
_entity_poly.type
_entity_poly.pdbx_seq_one_letter_code
_entity_poly.pdbx_strand_id
1 'polypeptide(L)'
;MARAGTEYDQELAAAKAAMRKAAMAKLAALSPALRSQSAARAASIVTGNEAYRGASLVLAFLSMPTEIDTRPVIEAAMADGKRVAVPRIDGADIAFVELTADWRDWPRDRWDIPAPPETIRKLSFDDIAGTPTLALVPGLAFDRTGGRLGRGKGYYDRFLSAIAGARAARGYG
;
A
#
# COMPACT_ATOMS: atom_id res chain seq x y z
N MET A 1 15.83 1.54 35.80
CA MET A 1 14.60 1.20 35.06
C MET A 1 14.75 1.19 33.52
N ALA A 2 15.94 1.41 32.94
CA ALA A 2 16.13 1.42 31.47
C ALA A 2 16.40 0.04 30.82
N ARG A 3 16.81 -1.00 31.58
CA ARG A 3 17.16 -2.33 31.03
C ARG A 3 15.97 -3.14 30.50
N ALA A 4 14.77 -2.95 31.04
CA ALA A 4 13.58 -3.72 30.64
C ALA A 4 12.98 -3.28 29.29
N GLY A 5 13.13 -2.00 28.92
CA GLY A 5 12.63 -1.48 27.63
C GLY A 5 13.43 -2.00 26.44
N THR A 6 14.76 -2.08 26.59
CA THR A 6 15.64 -2.56 25.51
C THR A 6 15.49 -4.05 25.23
N GLU A 7 15.23 -4.86 26.25
CA GLU A 7 15.02 -6.31 26.10
C GLU A 7 13.66 -6.61 25.47
N TYR A 8 12.60 -5.93 25.94
CA TYR A 8 11.27 -6.01 25.34
C TYR A 8 11.25 -5.58 23.86
N ASP A 9 11.94 -4.48 23.52
CA ASP A 9 12.03 -3.99 22.14
C ASP A 9 12.76 -4.99 21.23
N GLN A 10 13.79 -5.66 21.75
CA GLN A 10 14.52 -6.71 21.03
C GLN A 10 13.65 -7.96 20.83
N GLU A 11 12.94 -8.41 21.87
CA GLU A 11 12.01 -9.54 21.77
C GLU A 11 10.89 -9.26 20.76
N LEU A 12 10.30 -8.06 20.81
CA LEU A 12 9.27 -7.63 19.88
C LEU A 12 9.79 -7.56 18.43
N ALA A 13 11.01 -7.05 18.23
CA ALA A 13 11.64 -7.01 16.92
C ALA A 13 11.88 -8.43 16.37
N ALA A 14 12.37 -9.35 17.20
CA ALA A 14 12.58 -10.75 16.85
C ALA A 14 11.26 -11.46 16.50
N ALA A 15 10.21 -11.27 17.31
CA ALA A 15 8.88 -11.82 17.06
C ALA A 15 8.30 -11.31 15.72
N LYS A 16 8.42 -10.00 15.44
CA LYS A 16 8.01 -9.41 14.15
C LYS A 16 8.82 -10.01 12.99
N ALA A 17 10.12 -10.20 13.15
CA ALA A 17 10.96 -10.82 12.11
C ALA A 17 10.54 -12.26 11.82
N ALA A 18 10.28 -13.07 12.85
CA ALA A 18 9.78 -14.44 12.70
C ALA A 18 8.43 -14.49 11.98
N MET A 19 7.48 -13.62 12.36
CA MET A 19 6.18 -13.52 11.69
C MET A 19 6.31 -13.11 10.23
N ARG A 20 7.19 -12.16 9.89
CA ARG A 20 7.45 -11.77 8.48
C ARG A 20 7.96 -12.96 7.68
N LYS A 21 8.92 -13.71 8.22
CA LYS A 21 9.46 -14.91 7.56
C LYS A 21 8.37 -15.95 7.31
N ALA A 22 7.55 -16.24 8.31
CA ALA A 22 6.45 -17.20 8.19
C ALA A 22 5.39 -16.75 7.17
N ALA A 23 5.01 -15.47 7.18
CA ALA A 23 4.05 -14.92 6.22
C ALA A 23 4.57 -14.99 4.78
N MET A 24 5.83 -14.59 4.55
CA MET A 24 6.44 -14.68 3.23
C MET A 24 6.51 -16.13 2.72
N ALA A 25 6.84 -17.09 3.59
CA ALA A 25 6.88 -18.51 3.22
C ALA A 25 5.48 -19.03 2.80
N LYS A 26 4.43 -18.67 3.55
CA LYS A 26 3.05 -19.03 3.21
C LYS A 26 2.62 -18.44 1.87
N LEU A 27 2.93 -17.16 1.63
CA LEU A 27 2.61 -16.47 0.39
C LEU A 27 3.36 -17.09 -0.79
N ALA A 28 4.65 -17.39 -0.63
CA ALA A 28 5.46 -18.05 -1.66
C ALA A 28 4.92 -19.43 -2.06
N ALA A 29 4.28 -20.16 -1.15
CA ALA A 29 3.69 -21.46 -1.41
C ALA A 29 2.32 -21.42 -2.14
N LEU A 30 1.72 -20.24 -2.33
CA LEU A 30 0.44 -20.12 -3.02
C LEU A 30 0.60 -20.38 -4.52
N SER A 31 -0.27 -21.23 -5.07
CA SER A 31 -0.32 -21.51 -6.51
C SER A 31 -0.71 -20.26 -7.31
N PRO A 32 -0.29 -20.16 -8.59
CA PRO A 32 -0.73 -19.09 -9.47
C PRO A 32 -2.25 -18.94 -9.54
N ALA A 33 -2.98 -20.07 -9.62
CA ALA A 33 -4.44 -20.08 -9.65
C ALA A 33 -5.08 -19.48 -8.39
N LEU A 34 -4.58 -19.84 -7.19
CA LEU A 34 -5.09 -19.27 -5.94
C LEU A 34 -4.77 -17.78 -5.83
N ARG A 35 -3.61 -17.34 -6.34
CA ARG A 35 -3.23 -15.92 -6.36
C ARG A 35 -4.18 -15.12 -7.25
N SER A 36 -4.43 -15.58 -8.47
CA SER A 36 -5.36 -14.95 -9.40
C SER A 36 -6.79 -14.92 -8.85
N GLN A 37 -7.26 -16.02 -8.27
CA GLN A 37 -8.59 -16.08 -7.64
C GLN A 37 -8.69 -15.10 -6.45
N SER A 38 -7.66 -15.05 -5.60
CA SER A 38 -7.62 -14.15 -4.46
C SER A 38 -7.60 -12.69 -4.89
N ALA A 39 -6.84 -12.35 -5.94
CA ALA A 39 -6.79 -11.00 -6.51
C ALA A 39 -8.15 -10.56 -7.06
N ALA A 40 -8.81 -11.41 -7.85
CA ALA A 40 -10.14 -11.13 -8.38
C ALA A 40 -11.18 -10.96 -7.26
N ARG A 41 -11.12 -11.82 -6.23
CA ARG A 41 -11.99 -11.70 -5.05
C ARG A 41 -11.74 -10.41 -4.28
N ALA A 42 -10.49 -10.05 -4.04
CA ALA A 42 -10.15 -8.80 -3.38
C ALA A 42 -10.64 -7.59 -4.18
N ALA A 43 -10.50 -7.62 -5.50
CA ALA A 43 -11.04 -6.56 -6.35
C ALA A 43 -12.55 -6.43 -6.24
N SER A 44 -13.29 -7.54 -6.31
CA SER A 44 -14.75 -7.53 -6.10
C SER A 44 -15.15 -6.99 -4.72
N ILE A 45 -14.43 -7.34 -3.66
CA ILE A 45 -14.68 -6.82 -2.30
C ILE A 45 -14.41 -5.31 -2.25
N VAL A 46 -13.29 -4.85 -2.81
CA VAL A 46 -12.94 -3.42 -2.80
C VAL A 46 -13.94 -2.62 -3.61
N THR A 47 -14.24 -3.01 -4.83
CA THR A 47 -15.16 -2.26 -5.70
C THR A 47 -16.61 -2.29 -5.20
N GLY A 48 -16.98 -3.32 -4.45
CA GLY A 48 -18.27 -3.43 -3.76
C GLY A 48 -18.40 -2.58 -2.49
N ASN A 49 -17.32 -1.95 -2.01
CA ASN A 49 -17.30 -1.22 -0.75
C ASN A 49 -17.74 0.26 -0.91
N GLU A 50 -18.43 0.81 0.09
CA GLU A 50 -18.86 2.23 0.07
C GLU A 50 -17.69 3.21 0.04
N ALA A 51 -16.59 2.91 0.74
CA ALA A 51 -15.39 3.75 0.72
C ALA A 51 -14.78 3.84 -0.69
N TYR A 52 -14.87 2.77 -1.47
CA TYR A 52 -14.45 2.80 -2.88
C TYR A 52 -15.40 3.63 -3.74
N ARG A 53 -16.73 3.45 -3.57
CA ARG A 53 -17.73 4.21 -4.33
C ARG A 53 -17.59 5.71 -4.09
N GLY A 54 -17.42 6.12 -2.84
CA GLY A 54 -17.23 7.52 -2.46
C GLY A 54 -15.85 8.10 -2.77
N ALA A 55 -14.85 7.27 -3.08
CA ALA A 55 -13.51 7.75 -3.41
C ALA A 55 -13.43 8.27 -4.86
N SER A 56 -12.82 9.44 -5.02
CA SER A 56 -12.42 10.00 -6.32
C SER A 56 -10.95 9.70 -6.66
N LEU A 57 -10.14 9.41 -5.62
CA LEU A 57 -8.74 9.01 -5.73
C LEU A 57 -8.51 7.66 -5.05
N VAL A 58 -7.85 6.73 -5.74
CA VAL A 58 -7.41 5.45 -5.19
C VAL A 58 -5.88 5.42 -5.13
N LEU A 59 -5.34 5.36 -3.92
CA LEU A 59 -3.92 5.10 -3.71
C LEU A 59 -3.69 3.59 -3.71
N ALA A 60 -3.23 3.05 -4.83
CA ALA A 60 -2.91 1.63 -4.99
C ALA A 60 -1.39 1.42 -4.90
N PHE A 61 -0.95 0.18 -4.73
CA PHE A 61 0.46 -0.20 -4.90
C PHE A 61 0.58 -1.15 -6.08
N LEU A 62 1.70 -1.13 -6.79
CA LEU A 62 2.01 -2.15 -7.79
C LEU A 62 2.63 -3.35 -7.07
N SER A 63 1.98 -4.50 -7.14
CA SER A 63 2.23 -5.62 -6.23
C SER A 63 3.55 -6.33 -6.45
N MET A 64 4.29 -6.59 -5.36
CA MET A 64 5.38 -7.55 -5.35
C MET A 64 4.88 -8.99 -5.56
N PRO A 65 5.75 -9.93 -5.99
CA PRO A 65 5.41 -11.36 -6.09
C PRO A 65 4.91 -11.99 -4.78
N THR A 66 5.24 -11.39 -3.63
CA THR A 66 4.79 -11.82 -2.30
C THR A 66 3.66 -10.97 -1.75
N GLU A 67 2.90 -10.30 -2.62
CA GLU A 67 1.72 -9.52 -2.27
C GLU A 67 0.51 -9.98 -3.07
N ILE A 68 -0.68 -9.57 -2.62
CA ILE A 68 -1.88 -9.73 -3.43
C ILE A 68 -1.78 -8.82 -4.65
N ASP A 69 -2.15 -9.34 -5.81
CA ASP A 69 -2.16 -8.58 -7.05
C ASP A 69 -3.30 -7.55 -7.03
N THR A 70 -2.93 -6.28 -7.08
CA THR A 70 -3.84 -5.12 -7.06
C THR A 70 -4.22 -4.65 -8.46
N ARG A 71 -3.62 -5.21 -9.52
CA ARG A 71 -3.91 -4.81 -10.91
C ARG A 71 -5.41 -4.84 -11.23
N PRO A 72 -6.20 -5.86 -10.80
CA PRO A 72 -7.63 -5.84 -11.06
C PRO A 72 -8.38 -4.69 -10.37
N VAL A 73 -7.91 -4.23 -9.19
CA VAL A 73 -8.48 -3.04 -8.52
C VAL A 73 -8.10 -1.76 -9.25
N ILE A 74 -6.84 -1.66 -9.70
CA ILE A 74 -6.34 -0.50 -10.46
C ILE A 74 -7.13 -0.34 -11.77
N GLU A 75 -7.28 -1.43 -12.52
CA GLU A 75 -8.01 -1.44 -13.79
C GLU A 75 -9.49 -1.07 -13.59
N ALA A 76 -10.14 -1.60 -12.55
CA ALA A 76 -11.51 -1.23 -12.20
C ALA A 76 -11.62 0.26 -11.83
N ALA A 77 -10.71 0.78 -11.00
CA ALA A 77 -10.72 2.18 -10.59
C ALA A 77 -10.55 3.13 -11.79
N MET A 78 -9.64 2.81 -12.72
CA MET A 78 -9.47 3.58 -13.94
C MET A 78 -10.71 3.51 -14.85
N ALA A 79 -11.31 2.32 -14.99
CA ALA A 79 -12.53 2.14 -15.78
C ALA A 79 -13.73 2.91 -15.20
N ASP A 80 -13.80 3.01 -13.87
CA ASP A 80 -14.80 3.81 -13.15
C ASP A 80 -14.51 5.33 -13.18
N GLY A 81 -13.50 5.77 -13.94
CA GLY A 81 -13.13 7.19 -14.07
C GLY A 81 -12.47 7.80 -12.84
N LYS A 82 -11.99 6.97 -11.89
CA LYS A 82 -11.30 7.43 -10.69
C LYS A 82 -9.85 7.74 -11.01
N ARG A 83 -9.27 8.71 -10.31
CA ARG A 83 -7.81 8.92 -10.32
C ARG A 83 -7.15 7.77 -9.56
N VAL A 84 -6.07 7.23 -10.11
CA VAL A 84 -5.26 6.20 -9.44
C VAL A 84 -3.86 6.74 -9.25
N ALA A 85 -3.29 6.56 -8.06
CA ALA A 85 -1.91 6.91 -7.80
C ALA A 85 -1.17 5.75 -7.13
N VAL A 86 0.13 5.65 -7.40
CA VAL A 86 1.01 4.59 -6.88
C VAL A 86 2.22 5.15 -6.14
N PRO A 87 2.79 4.41 -5.17
CA PRO A 87 3.93 4.89 -4.41
C PRO A 87 5.19 4.89 -5.28
N ARG A 88 5.98 5.95 -5.14
CA ARG A 88 7.38 6.04 -5.55
C ARG A 88 8.22 6.25 -4.30
N ILE A 89 9.34 5.52 -4.17
CA ILE A 89 10.28 5.74 -3.07
C ILE A 89 10.90 7.14 -3.25
N ASP A 90 10.89 7.93 -2.18
CA ASP A 90 11.41 9.29 -2.18
C ASP A 90 12.33 9.47 -0.97
N GLY A 91 13.61 9.16 -1.15
CA GLY A 91 14.59 9.12 -0.06
C GLY A 91 14.21 8.13 1.02
N ALA A 92 13.91 8.64 2.22
CA ALA A 92 13.47 7.84 3.37
C ALA A 92 11.95 7.65 3.42
N ASP A 93 11.18 8.24 2.51
CA ASP A 93 9.72 8.23 2.52
C ASP A 93 9.13 7.68 1.22
N ILE A 94 7.81 7.75 1.11
CA ILE A 94 7.09 7.47 -0.13
C ILE A 94 6.29 8.71 -0.53
N ALA A 95 6.33 9.00 -1.82
CA ALA A 95 5.41 9.93 -2.47
C ALA A 95 4.44 9.13 -3.33
N PHE A 96 3.28 9.70 -3.65
CA PHE A 96 2.36 9.12 -4.62
C PHE A 96 2.42 9.89 -5.93
N VAL A 97 2.35 9.17 -7.05
CA VAL A 97 2.27 9.76 -8.38
C VAL A 97 1.09 9.18 -9.11
N GLU A 98 0.41 10.00 -9.92
CA GLU A 98 -0.74 9.52 -10.69
C GLU A 98 -0.30 8.51 -11.76
N LEU A 99 -1.08 7.44 -11.87
CA LEU A 99 -0.88 6.39 -12.85
C LEU A 99 -1.27 6.93 -14.23
N THR A 100 -0.39 6.75 -15.21
CA THR A 100 -0.67 7.09 -16.61
C THR A 100 -1.02 5.83 -17.41
N ALA A 101 -1.63 5.97 -18.59
CA ALA A 101 -2.09 4.82 -19.38
C ALA A 101 -0.97 3.84 -19.77
N ASP A 102 0.26 4.34 -19.91
CA ASP A 102 1.50 3.63 -20.26
C ASP A 102 2.21 3.00 -19.05
N TRP A 103 1.58 2.96 -17.86
CA TRP A 103 2.25 2.47 -16.64
C TRP A 103 2.83 1.05 -16.74
N ARG A 104 2.28 0.22 -17.63
CA ARG A 104 2.77 -1.15 -17.88
C ARG A 104 4.12 -1.17 -18.59
N ASP A 105 4.45 -0.09 -19.29
CA ASP A 105 5.69 0.07 -20.08
C ASP A 105 6.78 0.82 -19.30
N TRP A 106 6.48 1.25 -18.06
CA TRP A 106 7.48 1.88 -17.21
C TRP A 106 8.67 0.96 -16.91
N PRO A 107 9.88 1.52 -16.72
CA PRO A 107 11.05 0.74 -16.31
C PRO A 107 10.78 -0.06 -15.05
N ARG A 108 11.34 -1.27 -14.93
CA ARG A 108 11.13 -2.10 -13.74
C ARG A 108 12.18 -1.83 -12.67
N ASP A 109 11.77 -1.89 -11.41
CA ASP A 109 12.68 -1.82 -10.27
C ASP A 109 13.33 -3.17 -9.94
N ARG A 110 14.13 -3.22 -8.87
CA ARG A 110 14.81 -4.44 -8.42
C ARG A 110 13.88 -5.57 -7.94
N TRP A 111 12.57 -5.31 -7.82
CA TRP A 111 11.55 -6.31 -7.47
C TRP A 111 10.72 -6.74 -8.68
N ASP A 112 11.15 -6.33 -9.88
CA ASP A 112 10.47 -6.61 -11.16
C ASP A 112 9.07 -5.97 -11.26
N ILE A 113 8.90 -4.79 -10.65
CA ILE A 113 7.63 -4.04 -10.65
C ILE A 113 7.82 -2.77 -11.48
N PRO A 114 6.82 -2.35 -12.29
CA PRO A 114 6.90 -1.06 -12.99
C PRO A 114 7.15 0.08 -11.99
N ALA A 115 8.23 0.83 -12.22
CA ALA A 115 8.70 1.90 -11.37
C ALA A 115 8.28 3.24 -11.98
N PRO A 116 7.55 4.09 -11.24
CA PRO A 116 7.08 5.35 -11.82
C PRO A 116 8.25 6.26 -12.21
N PRO A 117 8.31 6.78 -13.45
CA PRO A 117 9.35 7.71 -13.89
C PRO A 117 9.47 8.93 -12.98
N GLU A 118 10.70 9.41 -12.77
CA GLU A 118 10.97 10.59 -11.93
C GLU A 118 10.32 11.87 -12.47
N THR A 119 10.10 11.92 -13.79
CA THR A 119 9.46 13.04 -14.51
C THR A 119 7.99 13.24 -14.14
N ILE A 120 7.32 12.22 -13.60
CA ILE A 120 5.93 12.34 -13.17
C ILE A 120 5.88 13.13 -11.86
N ARG A 121 5.04 14.18 -11.83
CA ARG A 121 4.81 15.01 -10.65
C ARG A 121 4.30 14.16 -9.48
N LYS A 122 4.88 14.41 -8.31
CA LYS A 122 4.40 13.89 -7.02
C LYS A 122 3.13 14.62 -6.60
N LEU A 123 2.14 13.86 -6.11
CA LEU A 123 1.01 14.40 -5.38
C LEU A 123 1.51 14.98 -4.05
N SER A 124 1.12 16.21 -3.77
CA SER A 124 1.29 16.80 -2.46
C SER A 124 0.35 16.14 -1.45
N PHE A 125 0.63 16.30 -0.16
CA PHE A 125 -0.32 15.88 0.87
C PHE A 125 -1.67 16.61 0.72
N ASP A 126 -1.67 17.82 0.18
CA ASP A 126 -2.86 18.61 -0.09
C ASP A 126 -3.71 18.02 -1.21
N ASP A 127 -3.07 17.58 -2.31
CA ASP A 127 -3.74 16.89 -3.42
C ASP A 127 -4.50 15.65 -2.93
N ILE A 128 -3.96 14.95 -1.93
CA ILE A 128 -4.53 13.73 -1.35
C ILE A 128 -5.55 14.06 -0.25
N ALA A 129 -5.21 14.92 0.71
CA ALA A 129 -6.04 15.22 1.87
C ALA A 129 -7.32 15.98 1.49
N GLY A 130 -7.27 16.81 0.45
CA GLY A 130 -8.43 17.52 -0.10
C GLY A 130 -9.33 16.70 -1.02
N THR A 131 -8.98 15.43 -1.28
CA THR A 131 -9.75 14.55 -2.18
C THR A 131 -10.33 13.37 -1.39
N PRO A 132 -11.61 12.99 -1.62
CA PRO A 132 -12.15 11.72 -1.13
C PRO A 132 -11.27 10.56 -1.62
N THR A 133 -10.50 9.96 -0.71
CA THR A 133 -9.40 9.06 -1.05
C THR A 133 -9.54 7.72 -0.35
N LEU A 134 -9.46 6.64 -1.12
CA LEU A 134 -9.26 5.27 -0.61
C LEU A 134 -7.78 4.89 -0.77
N ALA A 135 -7.15 4.44 0.31
CA ALA A 135 -5.78 3.93 0.27
C ALA A 135 -5.73 2.42 0.48
N LEU A 136 -5.16 1.70 -0.49
CA LEU A 136 -4.81 0.29 -0.36
C LEU A 136 -3.42 0.21 0.25
N VAL A 137 -3.34 -0.27 1.48
CA VAL A 137 -2.09 -0.32 2.24
C VAL A 137 -1.53 -1.75 2.21
N PRO A 138 -0.32 -1.99 1.66
CA PRO A 138 0.27 -3.31 1.61
C PRO A 138 0.71 -3.81 3.00
N GLY A 139 0.73 -5.12 3.17
CA GLY A 139 1.14 -5.78 4.41
C GLY A 139 1.33 -7.28 4.21
N LEU A 140 2.20 -7.88 5.03
CA LEU A 140 2.44 -9.32 5.04
C LEU A 140 1.42 -10.07 5.91
N ALA A 141 0.95 -9.41 6.96
CA ALA A 141 -0.09 -9.93 7.84
C ALA A 141 -0.91 -8.77 8.43
N PHE A 142 -2.16 -9.08 8.74
CA PHE A 142 -3.09 -8.17 9.40
C PHE A 142 -3.80 -8.94 10.51
N ASP A 143 -4.10 -8.26 11.60
CA ASP A 143 -4.95 -8.81 12.67
C ASP A 143 -6.38 -8.25 12.60
N ARG A 144 -7.27 -8.80 13.42
CA ARG A 144 -8.70 -8.43 13.46
C ARG A 144 -8.96 -7.04 14.05
N THR A 145 -7.97 -6.45 14.71
CA THR A 145 -8.01 -5.11 15.31
C THR A 145 -7.44 -4.03 14.39
N GLY A 146 -7.00 -4.39 13.18
CA GLY A 146 -6.39 -3.47 12.22
C GLY A 146 -4.88 -3.31 12.39
N GLY A 147 -4.24 -4.11 13.25
CA GLY A 147 -2.80 -4.17 13.33
C GLY A 147 -2.21 -4.72 12.03
N ARG A 148 -1.10 -4.13 11.57
CA ARG A 148 -0.48 -4.41 10.29
C ARG A 148 1.00 -4.75 10.45
N LEU A 149 1.41 -5.87 9.86
CA LEU A 149 2.81 -6.25 9.74
C LEU A 149 3.32 -5.93 8.34
N GLY A 150 3.98 -4.78 8.18
CA GLY A 150 4.69 -4.43 6.95
C GLY A 150 6.06 -5.10 6.83
N ARG A 151 6.80 -4.77 5.76
CA ARG A 151 8.16 -5.29 5.49
C ARG A 151 9.28 -4.70 6.36
N GLY A 152 8.96 -3.76 7.24
CA GLY A 152 9.88 -3.24 8.28
C GLY A 152 10.57 -1.91 7.99
N LYS A 153 10.32 -1.27 6.83
CA LYS A 153 10.87 0.06 6.51
C LYS A 153 10.02 1.25 6.99
N GLY A 154 8.79 1.00 7.40
CA GLY A 154 7.89 2.01 7.98
C GLY A 154 7.38 3.08 7.00
N TYR A 155 7.57 2.90 5.68
CA TYR A 155 7.15 3.89 4.67
C TYR A 155 5.68 4.28 4.79
N TYR A 156 4.80 3.28 4.81
CA TYR A 156 3.35 3.52 4.93
C TYR A 156 2.96 4.07 6.30
N ASP A 157 3.66 3.73 7.38
CA ASP A 157 3.35 4.25 8.72
C ASP A 157 3.63 5.75 8.78
N ARG A 158 4.77 6.19 8.23
CA ARG A 158 5.11 7.63 8.10
C ARG A 158 4.13 8.36 7.19
N PHE A 159 3.83 7.79 6.02
CA PHE A 159 2.87 8.38 5.07
C PHE A 159 1.48 8.57 5.67
N LEU A 160 0.92 7.54 6.32
CA LEU A 160 -0.41 7.60 6.93
C LEU A 160 -0.45 8.63 8.06
N SER A 161 0.61 8.72 8.87
CA SER A 161 0.74 9.73 9.92
C SER A 161 0.77 11.15 9.34
N ALA A 162 1.53 11.38 8.25
CA ALA A 162 1.60 12.68 7.59
C ALA A 162 0.26 13.09 6.98
N ILE A 163 -0.45 12.18 6.31
CA ILE A 163 -1.79 12.43 5.76
C ILE A 163 -2.81 12.72 6.87
N ALA A 164 -2.77 11.98 7.98
CA ALA A 164 -3.65 12.25 9.11
C ALA A 164 -3.42 13.66 9.68
N GLY A 165 -2.16 14.08 9.82
CA GLY A 165 -1.82 15.44 10.22
C GLY A 165 -2.33 16.51 9.23
N ALA A 166 -2.18 16.27 7.93
CA ALA A 166 -2.67 17.18 6.89
C ALA A 166 -4.21 17.31 6.86
N ARG A 167 -4.94 16.21 7.12
CA ARG A 167 -6.40 16.23 7.25
C ARG A 167 -6.86 16.98 8.50
N ALA A 168 -6.22 16.71 9.64
CA ALA A 168 -6.51 17.40 10.89
C ALA A 168 -6.30 18.92 10.77
N ALA A 169 -5.21 19.35 10.13
CA ALA A 169 -4.93 20.77 9.88
C ALA A 169 -6.00 21.47 9.01
N ARG A 170 -6.76 20.71 8.22
CA ARG A 170 -7.87 21.19 7.39
C ARG A 170 -9.25 21.06 8.04
N GLY A 171 -9.34 20.48 9.23
CA GLY A 171 -10.62 20.17 9.87
C GLY A 171 -11.37 19.00 9.22
N TYR A 172 -10.69 18.15 8.45
CA TYR A 172 -11.25 16.89 7.96
C TYR A 172 -11.04 15.80 9.02
N GLY A 173 -12.14 15.25 9.52
CA GLY A 173 -12.20 14.09 10.42
C GLY A 173 -12.64 12.83 9.69
#